data_AF-A0A419X3S5-F1
#
_entry.id   AF-A0A419X3S5-F1
#
_cell.length_a   1.000
_cell.length_b   1.000
_cell.length_c   1.000
_cell.angle_alpha   90.00
_cell.angle_beta   90.00
_cell.angle_gamma   90.00
#
_symmetry.space_group_name_H-M   'P 1'
#
loop_
_entity.id
_entity.type
_entity.pdbx_description
1 polymer ?
#
loop_
_entity_poly.entity_id
_entity_poly.type
_entity_poly.pdbx_seq_one_letter_code
_entity_poly.pdbx_strand_id
1 'polypeptide(L)'
;MKCTINERGEKSLYRMMKHQIKGFIVVLLISSLFMKAASIRFHDVEGMFIFSSIFFSALFVLLGLIIPIRTIFFLGRTIESIEFVGNDLLISTPQVLWVKSKSIVLSLDQVRHTKQKFPIYENKQLAGLVLKDRSTNKRYHLVEVFVDDFDEVLSKLQGSNFK
;
A
#
# COMPACT_ATOMS: atom_id res chain seq x y z
N MET A 1 1.16 18.05 18.97
CA MET A 1 2.11 18.16 17.82
C MET A 1 1.47 17.46 16.66
N LYS A 2 1.39 18.09 15.50
CA LYS A 2 0.78 17.53 14.29
C LYS A 2 1.80 17.52 13.16
N CYS A 3 2.02 16.35 12.58
CA CYS A 3 2.83 16.19 11.37
C CYS A 3 1.95 15.65 10.26
N THR A 4 2.11 16.20 9.07
CA THR A 4 1.41 15.80 7.86
C THR A 4 2.41 15.34 6.82
N ILE A 5 1.93 14.58 5.85
CA ILE A 5 2.71 14.20 4.68
C ILE A 5 3.18 15.46 3.94
N ASN A 6 4.43 15.47 3.48
CA ASN A 6 4.99 16.53 2.66
C ASN A 6 4.59 16.37 1.18
N GLU A 7 4.83 17.40 0.36
CA GLU A 7 4.51 17.35 -1.08
C GLU A 7 5.15 16.16 -1.80
N ARG A 8 6.33 15.73 -1.34
CA ARG A 8 7.05 14.61 -1.94
C ARG A 8 6.28 13.31 -1.71
N GLY A 9 5.79 13.09 -0.48
CA GLY A 9 4.96 11.95 -0.13
C GLY A 9 3.65 11.93 -0.89
N GLU A 10 2.95 13.07 -0.99
CA GLU A 10 1.72 13.19 -1.78
C GLU A 10 1.95 12.83 -3.25
N LYS A 11 3.00 13.40 -3.86
CA LYS A 11 3.37 13.11 -5.26
C LYS A 11 3.71 11.63 -5.44
N SER A 12 4.46 11.02 -4.53
CA SER A 12 4.81 9.60 -4.61
C SER A 12 3.60 8.68 -4.45
N LEU A 13 2.69 8.97 -3.51
CA LEU A 13 1.42 8.23 -3.35
C LEU A 13 0.57 8.31 -4.63
N TYR A 14 0.39 9.50 -5.19
CA TYR A 14 -0.39 9.70 -6.41
C TYR A 14 0.23 9.00 -7.63
N ARG A 15 1.56 9.11 -7.83
CA ARG A 15 2.27 8.40 -8.90
C ARG A 15 2.08 6.90 -8.79
N MET A 16 2.20 6.36 -7.58
CA MET A 16 2.00 4.95 -7.32
C MET A 16 0.60 4.48 -7.68
N MET A 17 -0.43 5.20 -7.25
CA MET A 17 -1.81 4.90 -7.61
C MET A 17 -2.00 4.89 -9.14
N LYS A 18 -1.46 5.90 -9.82
CA LYS A 18 -1.50 6.00 -11.28
C LYS A 18 -0.78 4.82 -11.96
N HIS A 19 0.37 4.39 -11.44
CA HIS A 19 1.10 3.23 -11.95
C HIS A 19 0.33 1.92 -11.76
N GLN A 20 -0.33 1.72 -10.62
CA GLN A 20 -1.13 0.52 -10.38
C GLN A 20 -2.34 0.43 -11.34
N ILE A 21 -3.04 1.55 -11.57
CA ILE A 21 -4.14 1.62 -12.54
C ILE A 21 -3.64 1.32 -13.96
N LYS A 22 -2.51 1.92 -14.35
CA LYS A 22 -1.89 1.64 -15.66
C LYS A 22 -1.50 0.18 -15.80
N GLY A 23 -0.86 -0.41 -14.78
CA GLY A 23 -0.49 -1.81 -14.76
C GLY A 23 -1.70 -2.73 -14.92
N PHE A 24 -2.80 -2.43 -14.22
CA PHE A 24 -4.05 -3.15 -14.36
C PHE A 24 -4.60 -3.13 -15.80
N ILE A 25 -4.67 -1.94 -16.42
CA ILE A 25 -5.13 -1.78 -17.80
C ILE A 25 -4.22 -2.53 -18.79
N VAL A 26 -2.90 -2.47 -18.60
CA VAL A 26 -1.93 -3.17 -19.46
C VAL A 26 -2.11 -4.68 -19.35
N VAL A 27 -2.26 -5.23 -18.14
CA VAL A 27 -2.51 -6.66 -17.93
C VAL A 27 -3.83 -7.09 -18.58
N LEU A 28 -4.90 -6.31 -18.42
CA LEU A 28 -6.19 -6.53 -19.11
C LEU A 28 -6.01 -6.63 -20.64
N LEU A 29 -5.32 -5.66 -21.24
CA LEU A 29 -5.13 -5.59 -22.69
C LEU A 29 -4.27 -6.76 -23.20
N ILE A 30 -3.17 -7.06 -22.51
CA ILE A 30 -2.27 -8.16 -22.86
C ILE A 30 -3.02 -9.49 -22.77
N SER A 31 -3.72 -9.76 -21.66
CA SER A 31 -4.50 -11.00 -21.50
C SER A 31 -5.54 -11.16 -22.60
N SER A 32 -6.24 -10.09 -22.98
CA SER A 32 -7.21 -10.11 -24.09
C SER A 32 -6.56 -10.41 -25.44
N LEU A 33 -5.44 -9.75 -25.77
CA LEU A 33 -4.69 -10.00 -27.00
C LEU A 33 -4.18 -11.44 -27.08
N PHE A 34 -3.63 -11.97 -25.99
CA PHE A 34 -3.14 -13.34 -25.93
C PHE A 34 -4.27 -14.36 -26.04
N MET A 35 -5.42 -14.14 -25.40
CA MET A 35 -6.59 -15.01 -25.58
C MET A 35 -7.07 -15.04 -27.02
N LYS A 36 -7.14 -13.88 -27.69
CA LYS A 36 -7.51 -13.80 -29.11
C LYS A 36 -6.48 -14.48 -30.02
N ALA A 37 -5.19 -14.36 -29.70
CA ALA A 37 -4.14 -15.06 -30.45
C ALA A 37 -4.23 -16.59 -30.24
N ALA A 38 -4.48 -17.03 -29.02
CA ALA A 38 -4.66 -18.44 -28.68
C ALA A 38 -5.89 -19.03 -29.37
N SER A 39 -7.01 -18.29 -29.45
CA SER A 39 -8.21 -18.77 -30.15
C SER A 39 -8.00 -18.93 -31.65
N ILE A 40 -7.14 -18.13 -32.27
CA ILE A 40 -6.79 -18.26 -33.69
C ILE A 40 -5.81 -19.43 -33.90
N ARG A 41 -4.77 -19.55 -33.07
CA ARG A 41 -3.70 -20.55 -33.29
C ARG A 41 -4.05 -21.96 -32.87
N PHE A 42 -4.85 -22.13 -31.83
CA PHE A 42 -5.18 -23.44 -31.25
C PHE A 42 -6.65 -23.81 -31.47
N HIS A 43 -7.28 -23.19 -32.47
CA HIS A 43 -8.68 -23.46 -32.83
C HIS A 43 -8.95 -24.95 -33.01
N ASP A 44 -8.01 -25.68 -33.62
CA ASP A 44 -8.15 -27.10 -33.94
C ASP A 44 -7.57 -28.03 -32.86
N VAL A 45 -6.99 -27.47 -31.79
CA VAL A 45 -6.36 -28.20 -30.68
C VAL A 45 -6.98 -27.75 -29.36
N GLU A 46 -8.21 -28.22 -29.10
CA GLU A 46 -9.03 -27.82 -27.95
C GLU A 46 -8.28 -27.87 -26.61
N GLY A 47 -7.49 -28.92 -26.37
CA GLY A 47 -6.72 -29.07 -25.13
C GLY A 47 -5.70 -27.94 -24.88
N MET A 48 -5.00 -27.49 -25.93
CA MET A 48 -4.04 -26.39 -25.81
C MET A 48 -4.73 -25.03 -25.66
N PHE A 49 -5.90 -24.85 -26.29
CA PHE A 49 -6.71 -23.65 -26.11
C PHE A 49 -7.25 -23.53 -24.68
N ILE A 50 -7.78 -24.62 -24.11
CA ILE A 50 -8.28 -24.66 -22.72
C ILE A 50 -7.15 -24.37 -21.74
N PHE A 51 -6.01 -25.04 -21.88
CA PHE A 51 -4.86 -24.83 -20.99
C PHE A 51 -4.35 -23.39 -21.03
N SER A 52 -4.19 -22.83 -22.24
CA SER A 52 -3.76 -21.44 -22.42
C SER A 52 -4.75 -20.46 -21.80
N SER A 53 -6.05 -20.69 -21.99
CA SER A 53 -7.10 -19.84 -21.43
C SER A 53 -7.10 -19.83 -19.90
N ILE A 54 -6.93 -21.01 -19.28
CA ILE A 54 -6.81 -21.13 -17.81
C ILE A 54 -5.55 -20.41 -17.33
N PHE A 55 -4.41 -20.61 -17.98
CA PHE A 55 -3.14 -19.97 -17.62
C PHE A 55 -3.23 -18.44 -17.68
N PHE A 56 -3.73 -17.88 -18.78
CA PHE A 56 -3.87 -16.43 -18.94
C PHE A 56 -4.92 -15.84 -18.01
N SER A 57 -5.99 -16.57 -17.70
CA SER A 57 -6.99 -16.16 -16.71
C SER A 57 -6.39 -16.13 -15.30
N ALA A 58 -5.59 -17.13 -14.92
CA ALA A 58 -4.89 -17.15 -13.64
C ALA A 58 -3.88 -16.00 -13.53
N LEU A 59 -3.12 -15.75 -14.61
CA LEU A 59 -2.18 -14.64 -14.68
C LEU A 59 -2.89 -13.29 -14.56
N PHE A 60 -4.04 -13.15 -15.22
CA PHE A 60 -4.91 -11.97 -15.14
C PHE A 60 -5.38 -11.72 -13.70
N VAL A 61 -5.87 -12.76 -13.00
CA VAL A 61 -6.32 -12.64 -11.62
C VAL A 61 -5.15 -12.26 -10.70
N LEU A 62 -4.00 -12.91 -10.85
CA LEU A 62 -2.82 -12.64 -10.01
C LEU A 62 -2.27 -11.23 -10.22
N LEU A 63 -1.96 -10.86 -11.46
CA LEU A 63 -1.30 -9.60 -11.78
C LEU A 63 -2.27 -8.42 -11.87
N GLY A 64 -3.51 -8.67 -12.32
CA GLY A 64 -4.52 -7.65 -12.51
C GLY A 64 -5.36 -7.39 -11.25
N LEU A 65 -5.63 -8.38 -10.41
CA LEU A 65 -6.46 -8.17 -9.22
C LEU A 65 -5.65 -8.23 -7.93
N ILE A 66 -4.95 -9.34 -7.68
CA ILE A 66 -4.33 -9.58 -6.37
C ILE A 66 -3.24 -8.55 -6.05
N ILE A 67 -2.33 -8.27 -7.00
CA ILE A 67 -1.25 -7.30 -6.79
C ILE A 67 -1.76 -5.87 -6.58
N PRO A 68 -2.66 -5.33 -7.43
CA PRO A 68 -3.20 -3.99 -7.22
C PRO A 68 -4.00 -3.88 -5.92
N ILE A 69 -4.84 -4.87 -5.59
CA ILE A 69 -5.59 -4.88 -4.32
C ILE A 69 -4.65 -4.84 -3.13
N ARG A 70 -3.62 -5.69 -3.10
CA ARG A 70 -2.63 -5.70 -2.00
C ARG A 70 -1.92 -4.36 -1.87
N THR A 71 -1.56 -3.74 -2.99
CA THR A 71 -0.89 -2.42 -3.01
C THR A 71 -1.82 -1.33 -2.49
N ILE A 72 -3.09 -1.32 -2.90
CA ILE A 72 -4.08 -0.34 -2.44
C ILE A 72 -4.32 -0.46 -0.94
N PHE A 73 -4.41 -1.69 -0.41
CA PHE A 73 -4.54 -1.91 1.03
C PHE A 73 -3.30 -1.43 1.81
N PHE A 74 -2.11 -1.57 1.25
CA PHE A 74 -0.89 -1.04 1.84
C PHE A 74 -0.89 0.50 1.84
N LEU A 75 -1.23 1.13 0.72
CA LEU A 75 -1.31 2.59 0.58
C LEU A 75 -2.38 3.18 1.50
N GLY A 76 -3.57 2.55 1.60
CA GLY A 76 -4.63 2.97 2.51
C GLY A 76 -4.34 2.73 4.00
N ARG A 77 -3.20 2.11 4.34
CA ARG A 77 -2.67 2.02 5.71
C ARG A 77 -1.44 2.90 5.93
N THR A 78 -1.02 3.64 4.90
CA THR A 78 0.04 4.63 5.04
C THR A 78 -0.49 5.83 5.81
N ILE A 79 0.32 6.35 6.72
CA ILE A 79 -0.06 7.48 7.57
C ILE A 79 0.12 8.76 6.77
N GLU A 80 -0.98 9.48 6.59
CA GLU A 80 -1.02 10.81 5.96
C GLU A 80 -0.79 11.90 6.99
N SER A 81 -1.37 11.78 8.18
CA SER A 81 -1.10 12.69 9.28
C SER A 81 -1.03 11.96 10.60
N ILE A 82 -0.15 12.43 11.48
CA ILE A 82 0.01 11.94 12.84
C ILE A 82 -0.04 13.12 13.81
N GLU A 83 -0.88 13.02 14.84
CA GLU A 83 -1.04 14.05 15.84
C GLU A 83 -0.98 13.45 17.25
N PHE A 84 -0.10 14.01 18.09
CA PHE A 84 0.04 13.65 19.48
C PHE A 84 -0.80 14.60 20.34
N VAL A 85 -1.81 14.06 21.02
CA VAL A 85 -2.74 14.76 21.91
C VAL A 85 -2.73 14.07 23.28
N GLY A 86 -1.92 14.59 24.21
CA GLY A 86 -1.75 13.96 25.52
C GLY A 86 -1.16 12.55 25.41
N ASN A 87 -1.89 11.54 25.89
CA ASN A 87 -1.50 10.13 25.79
C ASN A 87 -2.05 9.44 24.52
N ASP A 88 -2.78 10.18 23.69
CA ASP A 88 -3.41 9.66 22.49
C ASP A 88 -2.65 10.08 21.23
N LEU A 89 -2.64 9.16 20.28
CA LEU A 89 -2.06 9.27 18.96
C LEU A 89 -3.19 9.23 17.94
N LEU A 90 -3.49 10.38 17.32
CA LEU A 90 -4.42 10.46 16.20
C LEU A 90 -3.66 10.22 14.90
N ILE A 91 -4.10 9.22 14.15
CA ILE A 91 -3.56 8.83 12.85
C ILE A 91 -4.64 9.04 11.80
N SER A 92 -4.34 9.78 10.74
CA SER A 92 -5.17 9.83 9.54
C SER A 92 -4.48 9.06 8.41
N THR A 93 -5.30 8.36 7.64
CA THR A 93 -4.89 7.61 6.45
C THR A 93 -5.48 8.25 5.21
N PRO A 94 -4.76 8.24 4.07
CA PRO A 94 -5.22 8.88 2.86
C PRO A 94 -6.38 8.11 2.25
N GLN A 95 -7.22 8.81 1.48
CA GLN A 95 -8.18 8.17 0.61
C GLN A 95 -7.45 7.58 -0.61
N VAL A 96 -7.54 6.28 -0.81
CA VAL A 96 -6.86 5.57 -1.91
C VAL A 96 -7.88 4.74 -2.68
N LEU A 97 -8.30 5.22 -3.86
CA LEU A 97 -9.30 4.57 -4.71
C LEU A 97 -10.57 4.21 -3.92
N TRP A 98 -10.82 2.92 -3.70
CA TRP A 98 -11.96 2.37 -2.95
C TRP A 98 -11.71 2.23 -1.43
N VAL A 99 -10.51 2.55 -0.95
CA VAL A 99 -10.22 2.62 0.49
C VAL A 99 -10.50 4.04 0.98
N LYS A 100 -11.54 4.17 1.81
CA LYS A 100 -11.88 5.44 2.47
C LYS A 100 -10.79 5.85 3.45
N SER A 101 -10.53 7.16 3.52
CA SER A 101 -9.71 7.73 4.59
C SER A 101 -10.34 7.39 5.95
N LYS A 102 -9.48 7.16 6.94
CA LYS A 102 -9.88 6.88 8.31
C LYS A 102 -9.02 7.71 9.25
N SER A 103 -9.69 8.37 10.20
CA SER A 103 -9.05 8.88 11.41
C SER A 103 -9.17 7.83 12.50
N ILE A 104 -8.04 7.50 13.12
CA ILE A 104 -7.91 6.44 14.13
C ILE A 104 -7.23 7.06 15.34
N VAL A 105 -7.82 6.88 16.51
CA VAL A 105 -7.21 7.26 17.78
C VAL A 105 -6.61 6.01 18.42
N LEU A 106 -5.32 6.06 18.73
CA LEU A 106 -4.59 4.98 19.41
C LEU A 106 -3.97 5.53 20.70
N SER A 107 -4.10 4.82 21.81
CA SER A 107 -3.33 5.16 23.02
C SER A 107 -1.86 4.80 22.79
N LEU A 108 -0.93 5.69 23.18
CA LEU A 108 0.51 5.49 22.99
C LEU A 108 1.02 4.19 23.63
N ASP A 109 0.46 3.80 24.78
CA ASP A 109 0.81 2.59 25.52
C ASP A 109 0.48 1.30 24.74
N GLN A 110 -0.44 1.40 23.79
CA GLN A 110 -0.90 0.30 22.94
C GLN A 110 -0.17 0.25 21.60
N VAL A 111 0.67 1.23 21.28
CA VAL A 111 1.39 1.30 20.01
C VAL A 111 2.78 0.70 20.15
N ARG A 112 3.05 -0.38 19.40
CA ARG A 112 4.42 -0.86 19.16
C ARG A 112 4.90 -0.32 17.83
N HIS A 113 6.12 0.21 17.78
CA HIS A 113 6.72 0.65 16.53
C HIS A 113 7.90 -0.26 16.16
N THR A 114 8.13 -0.47 14.87
CA THR A 114 9.28 -1.22 14.35
C THR A 114 9.80 -0.55 13.09
N LYS A 115 11.12 -0.33 13.02
CA LYS A 115 11.75 0.17 11.79
C LYS A 115 11.70 -0.90 10.71
N GLN A 116 11.23 -0.55 9.52
CA GLN A 116 11.15 -1.46 8.39
C GLN A 116 11.48 -0.74 7.08
N LYS A 117 12.06 -1.47 6.13
CA LYS A 117 12.17 -1.03 4.74
C LYS A 117 10.91 -1.43 3.96
N PHE A 118 10.25 -0.45 3.34
CA PHE A 118 9.08 -0.62 2.51
C PHE A 118 9.50 -0.77 1.04
N PRO A 119 9.17 -1.90 0.38
CA PRO A 119 9.61 -2.16 -0.99
C PRO A 119 8.82 -1.38 -2.06
N ILE A 120 7.89 -0.52 -1.66
CA ILE A 120 6.73 -0.18 -2.50
C ILE A 120 6.84 1.18 -3.21
N TYR A 121 7.82 2.03 -2.91
CA TYR A 121 7.83 3.41 -3.42
C TYR A 121 8.90 3.66 -4.49
N GLU A 122 8.47 4.03 -5.70
CA GLU A 122 9.36 4.46 -6.81
C GLU A 122 10.53 3.51 -7.12
N ASN A 123 10.29 2.19 -7.05
CA ASN A 123 11.31 1.14 -7.24
C ASN A 123 12.51 1.24 -6.28
N LYS A 124 12.36 1.96 -5.17
CA LYS A 124 13.36 2.06 -4.10
C LYS A 124 12.78 1.53 -2.80
N GLN A 125 13.63 0.88 -2.02
CA GLN A 125 13.28 0.55 -0.64
C GLN A 125 13.38 1.83 0.18
N LEU A 126 12.24 2.30 0.69
CA LEU A 126 12.20 3.45 1.59
C LEU A 126 12.15 2.96 3.04
N ALA A 127 12.91 3.61 3.91
CA ALA A 127 12.83 3.35 5.34
C ALA A 127 11.58 4.01 5.95
N GLY A 128 11.19 3.50 7.11
CA GLY A 128 10.18 4.13 7.95
C GLY A 128 9.78 3.23 9.11
N LEU A 129 8.62 3.52 9.70
CA LEU A 129 8.09 2.85 10.88
C LEU A 129 6.79 2.12 10.57
N VAL A 130 6.66 0.91 11.10
CA VAL A 130 5.38 0.23 11.22
C VAL A 130 4.85 0.45 12.62
N LEU A 131 3.73 1.17 12.73
CA LEU A 131 2.99 1.32 13.97
C LEU A 131 1.97 0.19 14.06
N LYS A 132 2.09 -0.64 15.09
CA LYS A 132 1.24 -1.77 15.35
C LYS A 132 0.41 -1.51 16.60
N ASP A 133 -0.90 -1.50 16.43
CA ASP A 133 -1.85 -1.45 17.55
C ASP A 133 -1.94 -2.83 18.22
N ARG A 134 -1.68 -2.91 19.52
CA ARG A 134 -1.77 -4.14 20.31
C ARG A 134 -3.19 -4.67 20.40
N SER A 135 -4.20 -3.81 20.45
CA SER A 135 -5.59 -4.21 20.67
C SER A 135 -6.20 -4.87 19.43
N THR A 136 -5.98 -4.27 18.25
CA THR A 136 -6.56 -4.77 16.99
C THR A 136 -5.58 -5.55 16.12
N ASN A 137 -4.30 -5.62 16.50
CA ASN A 137 -3.21 -6.20 15.70
C ASN A 137 -3.04 -5.54 14.32
N LYS A 138 -3.67 -4.37 14.09
CA LYS A 138 -3.57 -3.61 12.85
C LYS A 138 -2.22 -2.92 12.75
N ARG A 139 -1.78 -2.71 11.50
CA ARG A 139 -0.49 -2.10 11.16
C ARG A 139 -0.72 -0.86 10.31
N TYR A 140 -0.02 0.21 10.64
CA TYR A 140 0.01 1.47 9.92
C TYR A 140 1.45 1.79 9.53
N HIS A 141 1.63 2.41 8.37
CA HIS A 141 2.94 2.61 7.76
C HIS A 141 3.30 4.09 7.73
N LEU A 142 4.31 4.50 8.48
CA LEU A 142 4.90 5.83 8.42
C LEU A 142 6.18 5.76 7.58
N VAL A 143 6.23 6.46 6.45
CA VAL A 143 7.41 6.47 5.57
C VAL A 143 8.25 7.68 5.91
N GLU A 144 9.54 7.49 6.13
CA GLU A 144 10.46 8.54 6.61
C GLU A 144 10.49 9.74 5.67
N VAL A 145 10.68 9.49 4.38
CA VAL A 145 10.79 10.54 3.34
C VAL A 145 9.49 11.33 3.16
N PHE A 146 8.37 10.84 3.67
CA PHE A 146 7.06 11.46 3.52
C PHE A 146 6.76 12.46 4.63
N VAL A 147 7.55 12.51 5.69
CA VAL A 147 7.29 13.36 6.86
C VAL A 147 8.56 14.13 7.20
N ASP A 148 8.49 15.46 7.19
CA ASP A 148 9.67 16.30 7.42
C ASP A 148 10.18 16.19 8.87
N ASP A 149 9.27 16.02 9.85
CA ASP A 149 9.61 15.90 11.28
C ASP A 149 9.71 14.44 11.77
N PHE A 150 10.13 13.52 10.90
CA PHE A 150 10.14 12.09 11.22
C PHE A 150 10.94 11.74 12.48
N ASP A 151 12.08 12.40 12.72
CA ASP A 151 12.92 12.16 13.89
C ASP A 151 12.25 12.60 15.19
N GLU A 152 11.47 13.68 15.16
CA GLU A 152 10.71 14.12 16.33
C GLU A 152 9.55 13.16 16.63
N VAL A 153 8.87 12.66 15.59
CA VAL A 153 7.85 11.61 15.72
C VAL A 153 8.44 10.34 16.34
N LEU A 154 9.61 9.90 15.86
CA LEU A 154 10.31 8.74 16.41
C LEU A 154 10.69 8.96 17.88
N SER A 155 11.22 10.14 18.22
CA SER A 155 11.63 10.49 19.57
C SER A 155 10.46 10.45 20.56
N LYS A 156 9.27 10.92 20.16
CA LYS A 156 8.06 10.85 21.01
C LYS A 156 7.55 9.43 21.19
N LEU A 157 7.58 8.60 20.14
CA LEU A 157 7.21 7.19 20.22
C LEU A 157 8.20 6.35 21.06
N GLN A 158 9.46 6.77 21.15
CA GLN A 158 10.47 6.16 22.01
C GLN A 158 10.36 6.64 23.47
N GLY A 159 10.14 7.94 23.67
CA GLY A 159 9.96 8.55 24.98
C GLY A 159 8.73 8.05 25.74
N SER A 160 7.70 7.55 25.05
CA SER A 160 6.51 6.96 25.65
C SER A 160 6.69 5.51 26.13
N ASN A 161 7.79 4.82 25.78
CA ASN A 161 8.07 3.45 26.25
C ASN A 161 8.86 3.41 27.59
N PHE A 162 9.10 4.57 28.22
CA PHE A 162 9.93 4.72 29.42
C PHE A 162 9.20 5.31 30.65
N LYS A 163 7.88 5.23 30.71
CA LYS A 163 7.12 5.52 31.94
C LYS A 163 6.26 4.34 32.36
#